data_AF-A0A3S5JGL1-F1
#
_entry.id   AF-A0A3S5JGL1-F1
#
_cell.length_a   1.000
_cell.length_b   1.000
_cell.length_c   1.000
_cell.angle_alpha   90.00
_cell.angle_beta   90.00
_cell.angle_gamma   90.00
#
_symmetry.space_group_name_H-M   'P 1'
#
loop_
_entity.id
_entity.type
_entity.pdbx_description
1 polymer ?
#
loop_
_entity_poly.entity_id
_entity_poly.type
_entity_poly.pdbx_seq_one_letter_code
_entity_poly.pdbx_strand_id
1 'polypeptide(L)'
;MNAKDDSIKLVEAISAGKVEIDGKCSKCTKSICCNSINQKIPTPRSKEDFDHLVWQVSHENINIFKDADGWFLHIKANCMHLLPGGVCGIYETRPWVCREYSNDFCEYDESIADASEHFFAEPEQLHKYCRKRFKKWDKRFELYE
;
A
#
# COMPACT_ATOMS: atom_id res chain seq x y z
N MET A 1 -44.62 36.32 -7.24
CA MET A 1 -43.87 35.12 -6.79
C MET A 1 -42.48 35.61 -6.42
N ASN A 2 -42.19 35.80 -5.12
CA ASN A 2 -40.92 36.37 -4.66
C ASN A 2 -39.91 35.24 -4.43
N ALA A 3 -38.92 35.12 -5.32
CA ALA A 3 -37.74 34.30 -5.07
C ALA A 3 -36.93 34.97 -3.95
N LYS A 4 -36.77 34.26 -2.82
CA LYS A 4 -35.92 34.70 -1.72
C LYS A 4 -34.47 34.53 -2.13
N ASP A 5 -33.72 35.59 -1.85
CA ASP A 5 -32.27 35.70 -1.95
C ASP A 5 -31.61 34.77 -0.92
N ASP A 6 -31.36 33.52 -1.32
CA ASP A 6 -30.59 32.57 -0.54
C ASP A 6 -29.09 32.84 -0.75
N SER A 7 -28.61 33.87 -0.05
CA SER A 7 -27.19 34.18 0.06
C SER A 7 -26.44 32.98 0.64
N ILE A 8 -25.53 32.41 -0.17
CA ILE A 8 -24.64 31.32 0.23
C ILE A 8 -23.73 31.85 1.34
N LYS A 9 -23.92 31.36 2.57
CA LYS A 9 -23.02 31.67 3.68
C LYS A 9 -21.70 30.95 3.46
N LEU A 10 -20.68 31.70 3.08
CA LEU A 10 -19.28 31.27 3.13
C LEU A 10 -18.94 30.94 4.59
N VAL A 11 -18.57 29.68 4.85
CA VAL A 11 -18.08 29.24 6.16
C VAL A 11 -16.63 29.68 6.27
N GLU A 12 -16.31 30.46 7.31
CA GLU A 12 -14.95 30.93 7.57
C GLU A 12 -14.01 29.73 7.74
N ALA A 13 -12.87 29.79 7.06
CA ALA A 13 -11.82 28.79 7.17
C ALA A 13 -11.27 28.80 8.60
N ILE A 14 -11.59 27.75 9.37
CA ILE A 14 -11.01 27.53 10.69
C ILE A 14 -9.52 27.29 10.50
N SER A 15 -8.68 28.06 11.20
CA SER A 15 -7.23 27.88 11.15
C SER A 15 -6.90 26.44 11.54
N ALA A 16 -6.23 25.71 10.66
CA ALA A 16 -5.71 24.39 10.98
C ALA A 16 -4.89 24.53 12.27
N GLY A 17 -5.31 23.84 13.33
CA GLY A 17 -4.53 23.77 14.56
C GLY A 17 -3.11 23.31 14.24
N LYS A 18 -2.14 23.65 15.08
CA LYS A 18 -0.76 23.17 14.93
C LYS A 18 -0.74 21.65 14.97
N VAL A 19 -0.82 21.02 13.79
CA VAL A 19 -0.48 19.62 13.61
C VAL A 19 1.04 19.59 13.62
N GLU A 20 1.62 18.93 14.61
CA GLU A 20 3.04 18.62 14.61
C GLU A 20 3.27 17.53 13.55
N ILE A 21 3.47 17.99 12.32
CA ILE A 21 3.76 17.11 11.19
C ILE A 21 5.23 16.73 11.30
N ASP A 22 5.50 15.42 11.37
CA ASP A 22 6.86 14.92 11.41
C ASP A 22 7.73 15.49 10.26
N GLY A 23 9.02 15.70 10.54
CA GLY A 23 9.97 16.33 9.63
C GLY A 23 10.13 15.61 8.27
N LYS A 24 9.89 14.30 8.20
CA LYS A 24 9.86 13.55 6.92
C LYS A 24 8.54 13.74 6.20
N CYS A 25 7.42 13.62 6.91
CA CYS A 25 6.08 13.77 6.35
C CYS A 25 5.87 15.16 5.73
N SER A 26 6.39 16.21 6.37
CA SER A 26 6.32 17.59 5.84
C SER A 26 7.10 17.81 4.54
N LYS A 27 8.12 16.98 4.26
CA LYS A 27 8.93 17.03 3.02
C LYS A 27 8.41 16.09 1.94
N CYS A 28 7.53 15.15 2.28
CA CYS A 28 7.00 14.16 1.36
C CYS A 28 5.89 14.74 0.48
N THR A 29 6.26 15.35 -0.64
CA THR A 29 5.31 15.96 -1.61
C THR A 29 4.47 14.96 -2.40
N LYS A 30 4.89 13.69 -2.42
CA LYS A 30 4.22 12.60 -3.16
C LYS A 30 3.17 11.86 -2.33
N SER A 31 3.05 12.13 -1.03
CA SER A 31 2.15 11.43 -0.10
C SER A 31 2.18 9.91 -0.30
N ILE A 32 3.38 9.33 -0.30
CA ILE A 32 3.60 7.94 -0.73
C ILE A 32 2.71 6.96 0.04
N CYS A 33 2.58 7.16 1.37
CA CYS A 33 1.74 6.35 2.25
C CYS A 33 0.22 6.42 1.97
N CYS A 34 -0.24 7.38 1.17
CA CYS A 34 -1.63 7.49 0.72
C CYS A 34 -1.83 7.01 -0.72
N ASN A 35 -0.78 6.57 -1.41
CA ASN A 35 -0.83 6.06 -2.78
C ASN A 35 -0.53 4.56 -2.89
N SER A 36 -0.46 3.87 -1.75
CA SER A 36 -0.27 2.43 -1.68
C SER A 36 -1.00 1.82 -0.49
N ILE A 37 -1.27 0.52 -0.57
CA ILE A 37 -1.72 -0.32 0.52
C ILE A 37 -0.66 -1.39 0.74
N ASN A 38 -0.07 -1.43 1.92
CA ASN A 38 0.84 -2.50 2.34
C ASN A 38 0.11 -3.41 3.33
N GLN A 39 -0.42 -4.52 2.84
CA GLN A 39 -1.13 -5.48 3.67
C GLN A 39 -0.20 -6.62 4.06
N LYS A 40 0.00 -6.84 5.36
CA LYS A 40 0.68 -8.04 5.85
C LYS A 40 -0.17 -9.27 5.53
N ILE A 41 0.42 -10.24 4.84
CA ILE A 41 -0.22 -11.51 4.50
C ILE A 41 0.40 -12.67 5.31
N PRO A 42 -0.34 -13.77 5.53
CA PRO A 42 0.24 -14.97 6.11
C PRO A 42 1.46 -15.43 5.31
N THR A 43 2.49 -15.92 6.00
CA THR A 43 3.67 -16.47 5.32
C THR A 43 3.26 -17.64 4.43
N PRO A 44 3.52 -17.60 3.10
CA PRO A 44 3.19 -18.69 2.19
C PRO A 44 4.06 -19.92 2.50
N ARG A 45 3.43 -21.08 2.68
CA ARG A 45 4.09 -22.34 3.07
C ARG A 45 3.92 -23.44 2.03
N SER A 46 2.75 -23.50 1.39
CA SER A 46 2.38 -24.53 0.42
C SER A 46 2.61 -24.09 -1.03
N LYS A 47 2.56 -25.01 -2.00
CA LYS A 47 2.68 -24.63 -3.41
C LYS A 47 1.45 -23.83 -3.86
N GLU A 48 0.31 -24.18 -3.30
CA GLU A 48 -0.98 -23.56 -3.49
C GLU A 48 -0.96 -22.10 -3.02
N ASP A 49 -0.36 -21.82 -1.86
CA ASP A 49 -0.18 -20.44 -1.38
C ASP A 49 0.62 -19.63 -2.39
N PHE A 50 1.76 -20.17 -2.86
CA PHE A 50 2.59 -19.50 -3.85
C PHE A 50 1.91 -19.37 -5.21
N ASP A 51 1.04 -20.30 -5.60
CA ASP A 51 0.27 -20.21 -6.84
C ASP A 51 -0.77 -19.09 -6.76
N HIS A 52 -1.42 -18.91 -5.59
CA HIS A 52 -2.28 -17.75 -5.34
C HIS A 52 -1.49 -16.43 -5.44
N LEU A 53 -0.27 -16.40 -4.91
CA LEU A 53 0.60 -15.22 -5.03
C LEU A 53 1.00 -14.94 -6.48
N VAL A 54 1.25 -15.98 -7.29
CA VAL A 54 1.50 -15.83 -8.74
C VAL A 54 0.29 -15.21 -9.43
N TRP A 55 -0.93 -15.68 -9.12
CA TRP A 55 -2.15 -15.08 -9.64
C TRP A 55 -2.27 -13.60 -9.25
N GLN A 56 -1.99 -13.23 -8.00
CA GLN A 56 -2.05 -11.85 -7.54
C GLN A 56 -1.09 -10.92 -8.29
N VAL A 57 0.21 -11.27 -8.35
CA VAL A 57 1.24 -10.45 -9.03
C VAL A 57 1.08 -10.41 -10.56
N SER A 58 0.20 -11.26 -11.12
CA SER A 58 -0.14 -11.20 -12.56
C SER A 58 -1.09 -10.04 -12.90
N HIS A 59 -1.49 -9.21 -11.93
CA HIS A 59 -2.35 -8.05 -12.14
C HIS A 59 -1.56 -6.75 -12.00
N GLU A 60 -1.95 -5.74 -12.78
CA GLU A 60 -1.35 -4.41 -12.69
C GLU A 60 -1.44 -3.84 -11.26
N ASN A 61 -0.41 -3.09 -10.87
CA ASN A 61 -0.31 -2.42 -9.57
C ASN A 61 -0.24 -3.34 -8.34
N ILE A 62 -0.06 -4.65 -8.53
CA ILE A 62 0.13 -5.61 -7.45
C ILE A 62 1.59 -6.05 -7.41
N ASN A 63 2.25 -5.85 -6.26
CA ASN A 63 3.55 -6.40 -5.98
C ASN A 63 3.48 -7.22 -4.69
N ILE A 64 4.38 -8.18 -4.54
CA ILE A 64 4.53 -8.95 -3.29
C ILE A 64 5.96 -8.76 -2.81
N PHE A 65 6.14 -8.53 -1.52
CA PHE A 65 7.47 -8.43 -0.95
C PHE A 65 7.60 -9.17 0.36
N LYS A 66 8.83 -9.49 0.72
CA LYS A 66 9.22 -10.08 2.00
C LYS A 66 10.29 -9.23 2.63
N ASP A 67 10.12 -8.89 3.89
CA ASP A 67 11.12 -8.23 4.73
C ASP A 67 11.30 -9.01 6.05
N ALA A 68 11.86 -8.34 7.06
CA ALA A 68 12.07 -8.89 8.39
C ALA A 68 10.75 -9.16 9.16
N ASP A 69 9.70 -8.40 8.89
CA ASP A 69 8.40 -8.50 9.56
C ASP A 69 7.50 -9.57 8.93
N GLY A 70 7.74 -9.95 7.68
CA GLY A 70 7.08 -11.07 7.04
C GLY A 70 6.84 -10.87 5.56
N TRP A 71 5.66 -11.31 5.11
CA TRP A 71 5.24 -11.19 3.71
C TRP A 71 4.13 -10.14 3.61
N PHE A 72 4.18 -9.38 2.53
CA PHE A 72 3.28 -8.27 2.30
C PHE A 72 2.78 -8.27 0.86
N LEU A 73 1.50 -7.93 0.73
CA LEU A 73 0.87 -7.57 -0.53
C LEU A 73 0.91 -6.05 -0.64
N HIS A 74 1.62 -5.55 -1.64
CA HIS A 74 1.68 -4.14 -1.97
C HIS A 74 0.75 -3.85 -3.14
N ILE A 75 -0.22 -2.97 -2.92
CA ILE A 75 -1.19 -2.55 -3.93
C ILE A 75 -0.98 -1.06 -4.15
N LYS A 76 -0.54 -0.69 -5.35
CA LYS A 76 -0.45 0.72 -5.73
C LYS A 76 -1.85 1.24 -6.05
N ALA A 77 -2.43 1.98 -5.12
CA ALA A 77 -3.77 2.51 -5.21
C ALA A 77 -3.86 3.88 -4.52
N ASN A 78 -4.36 4.87 -5.24
CA ASN A 78 -4.48 6.23 -4.72
C ASN A 78 -5.67 6.32 -3.76
N CYS A 79 -5.43 6.82 -2.55
CA CYS A 79 -6.49 7.06 -1.57
C CYS A 79 -7.46 8.14 -2.07
N MET A 80 -8.75 7.83 -2.06
CA MET A 80 -9.80 8.77 -2.48
C MET A 80 -9.95 10.00 -1.57
N HIS A 81 -9.36 9.97 -0.38
CA HIS A 81 -9.38 11.09 0.56
C HIS A 81 -8.11 11.95 0.48
N LEU A 82 -7.18 11.65 -0.44
CA LEU A 82 -5.98 12.46 -0.64
C LEU A 82 -6.35 13.74 -1.42
N LEU A 83 -6.19 14.89 -0.77
CA LEU A 83 -6.47 16.19 -1.35
C LEU A 83 -5.26 16.71 -2.15
N PRO A 84 -5.48 17.69 -3.06
CA PRO A 84 -4.39 18.44 -3.67
C PRO A 84 -3.46 19.01 -2.59
N GLY A 85 -2.15 18.93 -2.83
CA GLY A 85 -1.13 19.33 -1.85
C GLY A 85 -0.74 18.22 -0.86
N GLY A 86 -1.28 17.01 -1.01
CA GLY A 86 -0.78 15.83 -0.30
C GLY A 86 -1.35 15.65 1.11
N VAL A 87 -2.45 16.35 1.42
CA VAL A 87 -3.08 16.34 2.74
C VAL A 87 -4.25 15.37 2.77
N CYS A 88 -4.41 14.63 3.87
CA CYS A 88 -5.54 13.75 4.07
C CYS A 88 -6.81 14.55 4.41
N GLY A 89 -7.86 14.44 3.60
CA GLY A 89 -9.15 15.12 3.80
C GLY A 89 -9.99 14.57 4.96
N ILE A 90 -9.61 13.41 5.52
CA ILE A 90 -10.29 12.79 6.67
C ILE A 90 -9.35 12.63 7.87
N TYR A 91 -8.38 13.54 8.05
CA TYR A 91 -7.29 13.40 9.03
C TYR A 91 -7.77 12.98 10.45
N GLU A 92 -8.86 13.60 10.92
CA GLU A 92 -9.44 13.35 12.25
C GLU A 92 -10.22 12.03 12.35
N THR A 93 -10.72 11.49 11.24
CA THR A 93 -11.52 10.26 11.17
C THR A 93 -10.81 9.14 10.43
N ARG A 94 -9.48 9.25 10.26
CA ARG A 94 -8.63 8.22 9.64
C ARG A 94 -8.86 6.84 10.24
N PRO A 95 -8.76 5.77 9.43
CA PRO A 95 -8.80 4.40 9.93
C PRO A 95 -7.61 4.11 10.83
N TRP A 96 -7.75 3.10 11.70
CA TRP A 96 -6.76 2.74 12.71
C TRP A 96 -5.34 2.56 12.15
N VAL A 97 -5.20 1.83 11.04
CA VAL A 97 -3.91 1.61 10.37
C VAL A 97 -3.18 2.90 9.97
N CYS A 98 -3.91 3.96 9.60
CA CYS A 98 -3.32 5.25 9.27
C CYS A 98 -2.94 6.07 10.50
N ARG A 99 -3.49 5.75 11.67
CA ARG A 99 -3.17 6.40 12.95
C ARG A 99 -1.96 5.76 13.62
N GLU A 100 -1.83 4.45 13.50
CA GLU A 100 -0.67 3.70 14.02
C GLU A 100 0.55 3.76 13.10
N TYR A 101 0.42 4.37 11.93
CA TYR A 101 1.53 4.50 10.99
C TYR A 101 2.70 5.28 11.61
N SER A 102 3.86 4.64 11.69
CA SER A 102 5.17 5.27 11.93
C SER A 102 5.91 5.47 10.61
N ASN A 103 6.75 6.51 10.53
CA ASN A 103 7.60 6.78 9.39
C ASN A 103 9.08 6.43 9.63
N ASP A 104 9.35 5.57 10.62
CA ASP A 104 10.68 5.03 10.89
C ASP A 104 11.25 4.31 9.65
N PHE A 105 10.41 3.52 8.98
CA PHE A 105 10.72 2.80 7.75
C PHE A 105 9.79 3.26 6.62
N CYS A 106 10.02 4.48 6.13
CA CYS A 106 9.19 5.12 5.11
C CYS A 106 9.79 4.95 3.70
N GLU A 107 8.94 4.74 2.69
CA GLU A 107 9.31 4.70 1.26
C GLU A 107 9.95 6.01 0.74
N TYR A 108 9.90 7.08 1.55
CA TYR A 108 10.60 8.33 1.28
C TYR A 108 12.12 8.18 1.41
N ASP A 109 12.59 7.32 2.33
CA ASP A 109 14.01 7.12 2.59
C ASP A 109 14.63 6.10 1.62
N GLU A 110 13.92 5.00 1.37
CA GLU A 110 14.33 3.92 0.48
C GLU A 110 13.10 3.24 -0.13
N SER A 111 13.19 2.77 -1.38
CA SER A 111 12.05 2.10 -2.02
C SER A 111 11.78 0.73 -1.38
N ILE A 112 10.52 0.27 -1.39
CA ILE A 112 10.19 -1.08 -0.89
C ILE A 112 11.04 -2.13 -1.60
N ALA A 113 11.28 -1.98 -2.90
CA ALA A 113 12.05 -2.94 -3.69
C ALA A 113 13.51 -3.06 -3.21
N ASP A 114 14.11 -1.96 -2.77
CA ASP A 114 15.50 -1.95 -2.30
C ASP A 114 15.60 -2.38 -0.83
N ALA A 115 14.61 -2.01 -0.01
CA ALA A 115 14.58 -2.34 1.42
C ALA A 115 14.11 -3.78 1.72
N SER A 116 13.53 -4.50 0.76
CA SER A 116 12.98 -5.84 0.96
C SER A 116 13.97 -6.95 0.63
N GLU A 117 13.92 -8.04 1.40
CA GLU A 117 14.72 -9.25 1.13
C GLU A 117 14.33 -9.88 -0.21
N HIS A 118 13.03 -9.85 -0.51
CA HIS A 118 12.47 -10.27 -1.79
C HIS A 118 11.41 -9.28 -2.24
N PHE A 119 11.47 -8.90 -3.52
CA PHE A 119 10.45 -8.10 -4.18
C PHE A 119 10.03 -8.79 -5.48
N PHE A 120 8.73 -8.95 -5.66
CA PHE A 120 8.10 -9.60 -6.80
C PHE A 120 7.11 -8.62 -7.43
N ALA A 121 7.51 -8.01 -8.54
CA ALA A 121 6.67 -7.18 -9.40
C ALA A 121 6.13 -7.95 -10.61
N GLU A 122 6.78 -9.06 -10.95
CA GLU A 122 6.41 -9.87 -12.12
C GLU A 122 6.25 -11.34 -11.72
N PRO A 123 5.28 -12.06 -12.31
CA PRO A 123 5.04 -13.47 -12.00
C PRO A 123 6.25 -14.36 -12.27
N GLU A 124 7.11 -14.02 -13.24
CA GLU A 124 8.33 -14.74 -13.56
C GLU A 124 9.34 -14.71 -12.41
N GLN A 125 9.41 -13.61 -11.67
CA GLN A 125 10.29 -13.48 -10.50
C GLN A 125 9.85 -14.44 -9.41
N LEU A 126 8.54 -14.51 -9.15
CA LEU A 126 7.97 -15.40 -8.16
C LEU A 126 8.08 -16.87 -8.59
N HIS A 127 7.88 -17.19 -9.86
CA HIS A 127 8.15 -18.52 -10.41
C HIS A 127 9.60 -18.95 -10.25
N LYS A 128 10.56 -18.04 -10.51
CA LYS A 128 12.00 -18.30 -10.30
C LYS A 128 12.30 -18.60 -8.84
N TYR A 129 11.69 -17.87 -7.91
CA TYR A 129 11.79 -18.15 -6.48
C TYR A 129 11.21 -19.53 -6.13
N CYS A 130 10.00 -19.84 -6.62
CA CYS A 130 9.31 -21.10 -6.34
C CYS A 130 10.07 -22.32 -6.89
N ARG A 131 10.67 -22.23 -8.08
CA ARG A 131 11.49 -23.31 -8.66
C ARG A 131 12.75 -23.62 -7.84
N LYS A 132 13.34 -22.61 -7.19
CA LYS A 132 14.46 -22.81 -6.25
C LYS A 132 14.00 -23.47 -4.95
N ARG A 133 12.82 -23.09 -4.47
CA ARG A 133 12.25 -23.57 -3.21
C ARG A 133 11.66 -24.98 -3.30
N PHE A 134 10.96 -25.29 -4.39
CA PHE A 134 10.21 -26.53 -4.56
C PHE A 134 10.73 -27.36 -5.74
N LYS A 135 11.28 -28.55 -5.47
CA LYS A 135 11.84 -29.46 -6.48
C LYS A 135 10.86 -29.83 -7.61
N LYS A 136 9.55 -29.84 -7.33
CA LYS A 136 8.48 -30.22 -8.26
C LYS A 136 7.48 -29.08 -8.45
N TRP A 137 7.96 -27.85 -8.62
CA TRP A 137 7.10 -26.67 -8.83
C TRP A 137 6.24 -26.78 -10.09
N ASP A 138 6.83 -27.12 -11.22
CA ASP A 138 6.10 -27.18 -12.50
C ASP A 138 5.11 -28.37 -12.57
N LYS A 139 5.25 -29.33 -11.65
CA LYS A 139 4.33 -30.47 -11.46
C LYS A 139 3.25 -30.20 -10.41
N ARG A 140 3.04 -28.96 -9.98
CA ARG A 140 2.07 -28.63 -8.93
C ARG A 140 0.62 -28.95 -9.32
N PHE A 141 0.32 -28.96 -10.61
CA PHE A 141 -1.03 -29.26 -11.11
C PHE A 141 -1.39 -30.74 -11.07
N GLU A 142 -0.39 -31.64 -11.06
CA GLU A 142 -0.57 -33.09 -10.91
C GLU A 142 -1.20 -33.49 -9.55
N LEU A 143 -1.29 -32.56 -8.59
CA LEU A 143 -1.95 -32.79 -7.29
C LEU A 143 -3.48 -32.76 -7.37
N TYR A 144 -4.02 -32.23 -8.46
CA TYR A 144 -5.47 -32.03 -8.68
C TYR A 144 -6.01 -32.81 -9.88
N GLU A 145 -5.14 -33.53 -10.59
CA GLU A 145 -5.50 -34.54 -11.60
C GLU A 145 -5.70 -35.91 -10.93
#